data_AF-A0A959CXB2-F1
#
_entry.id   AF-A0A959CXB2-F1
#
_cell.length_a   1.000
_cell.length_b   1.000
_cell.length_c   1.000
_cell.angle_alpha   90.00
_cell.angle_beta   90.00
_cell.angle_gamma   90.00
#
_symmetry.space_group_name_H-M   'P 1'
#
loop_
_entity.id
_entity.type
_entity.pdbx_description
1 polymer ?
#
loop_
_entity_poly.entity_id
_entity_poly.type
_entity_poly.pdbx_seq_one_letter_code
_entity_poly.pdbx_strand_id
1 'polypeptide(L)'
;MKAIKLLLINSLTALVIAEILLRILGFTGLYKYSVVSDPPGCIAPSGQLGFQLNPGTFSITINDSLKYTATQVSNPVLTTRVTSTIPRPITSDSLIFLSGCSFTYGMGVDDSLTYPYRLQSELKNYNVINGAAPAYGALQTLLIARRLGENGIRPYILVYNYLDYHRERNVLGRSFRQLLFEESRMEGGREAQVRQTARFPCGELESPGG
;
A
#
# COMPACT_ATOMS: atom_id res chain seq x y z
N MET A 1 -52.60 19.05 -4.39
CA MET A 1 -51.86 18.01 -5.15
C MET A 1 -50.87 18.55 -6.18
N LYS A 2 -51.23 19.51 -7.05
CA LYS A 2 -50.30 20.07 -8.06
C LYS A 2 -49.03 20.71 -7.47
N ALA A 3 -49.16 21.52 -6.41
CA ALA A 3 -48.02 22.16 -5.74
C ALA A 3 -47.03 21.14 -5.14
N ILE A 4 -47.53 20.09 -4.51
CA ILE A 4 -46.71 18.99 -3.96
C ILE A 4 -45.97 18.27 -5.09
N LYS A 5 -46.65 17.97 -6.20
CA LYS A 5 -46.04 17.32 -7.37
C LYS A 5 -44.94 18.19 -7.99
N LEU A 6 -45.14 19.50 -8.08
CA LEU A 6 -44.14 20.44 -8.60
C LEU A 6 -42.92 20.51 -7.68
N LEU A 7 -43.15 20.54 -6.37
CA LEU A 7 -42.08 20.58 -5.36
C LEU A 7 -41.23 19.31 -5.40
N LEU A 8 -41.86 18.14 -5.54
CA LEU A 8 -41.14 16.87 -5.71
C LEU A 8 -40.31 16.83 -7.00
N ILE A 9 -40.85 17.31 -8.12
CA ILE A 9 -40.13 17.36 -9.40
C ILE A 9 -38.91 18.29 -9.27
N ASN A 10 -39.09 19.49 -8.72
CA ASN A 10 -38.01 20.46 -8.55
C ASN A 10 -36.90 19.93 -7.62
N SER A 11 -37.27 19.28 -6.51
CA SER A 11 -36.30 18.67 -5.60
C SER A 11 -35.50 17.56 -6.29
N LEU A 12 -36.16 16.70 -7.08
CA LEU A 12 -35.47 15.64 -7.83
C LEU A 12 -34.53 16.21 -8.88
N THR A 13 -34.97 17.24 -9.63
CA THR A 13 -34.13 17.93 -10.60
C THR A 13 -32.92 18.58 -9.94
N ALA A 14 -33.08 19.22 -8.80
CA ALA A 14 -31.98 19.82 -8.04
C ALA A 14 -30.95 18.77 -7.59
N LEU A 15 -31.39 17.60 -7.13
CA LEU A 15 -30.49 16.50 -6.75
C LEU A 15 -29.72 15.95 -7.95
N VAL A 16 -30.36 15.79 -9.11
CA VAL A 16 -29.69 15.35 -10.35
C VAL A 16 -28.64 16.36 -10.80
N ILE A 17 -28.97 17.66 -10.79
CA ILE A 17 -28.02 18.72 -11.14
C ILE A 17 -26.85 18.75 -10.15
N ALA A 18 -27.11 18.62 -8.85
CA ALA A 18 -26.07 18.58 -7.83
C ALA A 18 -25.11 17.40 -8.05
N GLU A 19 -25.61 16.19 -8.33
CA GLU A 19 -24.79 15.02 -8.66
C GLU A 19 -23.95 15.23 -9.93
N ILE A 20 -24.52 15.82 -10.98
CA ILE A 20 -23.77 16.14 -12.21
C ILE A 20 -22.65 17.14 -11.92
N LEU A 21 -22.94 18.19 -11.16
CA LEU A 21 -21.93 19.18 -10.77
C LEU A 21 -20.82 18.56 -9.91
N LEU A 22 -21.19 17.71 -8.95
CA LEU A 22 -20.23 16.94 -8.16
C LEU A 22 -19.31 16.09 -9.06
N ARG A 23 -19.87 15.41 -10.06
CA ARG A 23 -19.08 14.63 -11.04
C ARG A 23 -18.17 15.49 -11.91
N ILE A 24 -18.63 16.64 -12.38
CA ILE A 24 -17.82 17.59 -13.16
C ILE A 24 -16.66 18.13 -12.30
N LEU A 25 -16.90 18.37 -11.01
CA LEU A 25 -15.89 18.78 -10.03
C LEU A 25 -14.97 17.64 -9.57
N GLY A 26 -15.11 16.43 -10.12
CA GLY A 26 -14.25 15.29 -9.82
C GLY A 26 -14.65 14.50 -8.57
N PHE A 27 -15.78 14.82 -7.94
CA PHE A 27 -16.37 13.96 -6.91
C PHE A 27 -17.01 12.76 -7.61
N THR A 28 -16.27 11.66 -7.72
CA THR A 28 -16.85 10.38 -8.11
C THR A 28 -17.67 9.85 -6.94
N GLY A 29 -18.85 9.27 -7.21
CA GLY A 29 -19.64 8.56 -6.19
C GLY A 29 -18.85 7.45 -5.49
N LEU A 30 -19.45 6.76 -4.53
CA LEU A 30 -18.84 5.68 -3.73
C LEU A 30 -18.14 4.63 -4.61
N TYR A 31 -16.87 4.85 -4.94
CA TYR A 31 -16.06 3.89 -5.66
C TYR A 31 -15.78 2.75 -4.70
N LYS A 32 -16.20 1.54 -5.08
CA LYS A 32 -15.83 0.33 -4.35
C LYS A 32 -14.39 0.02 -4.70
N TYR A 33 -13.48 0.48 -3.85
CA TYR A 33 -12.13 -0.04 -3.85
C TYR A 33 -12.15 -1.43 -3.22
N SER A 34 -11.61 -2.42 -3.93
CA SER A 34 -11.43 -3.76 -3.38
C SER A 34 -10.07 -4.35 -3.76
N VAL A 35 -9.43 -5.03 -2.81
CA VAL A 35 -8.23 -5.85 -3.04
C VAL A 35 -8.45 -7.20 -2.38
N VAL A 36 -8.50 -8.25 -3.19
CA VAL A 36 -8.66 -9.63 -2.73
C VAL A 36 -7.50 -10.45 -3.24
N SER A 37 -6.97 -11.36 -2.43
CA SER A 37 -5.97 -12.34 -2.87
C SER A 37 -6.51 -13.77 -2.85
N ASP A 38 -6.02 -14.57 -3.78
CA ASP A 38 -6.16 -16.02 -3.79
C ASP A 38 -4.78 -16.70 -3.78
N PRO A 39 -4.42 -17.50 -2.77
CA PRO A 39 -5.18 -17.74 -1.53
C PRO A 39 -5.36 -16.46 -0.70
N PRO A 40 -6.33 -16.40 0.22
CA PRO A 40 -6.48 -15.24 1.10
C PRO A 40 -5.32 -15.15 2.10
N GLY A 41 -5.06 -13.94 2.57
CA GLY A 41 -4.05 -13.63 3.57
C GLY A 41 -2.71 -13.19 3.00
N CYS A 42 -2.69 -12.43 1.89
CA CYS A 42 -1.43 -11.89 1.33
C CYS A 42 -0.78 -10.82 2.24
N ILE A 43 -1.50 -10.35 3.25
CA ILE A 43 -1.01 -9.49 4.34
C ILE A 43 -1.47 -10.03 5.70
N ALA A 44 -0.72 -9.67 6.75
CA ALA A 44 -1.04 -9.96 8.14
C ALA A 44 -0.85 -8.73 9.03
N PRO A 45 -1.53 -8.63 10.19
CA PRO A 45 -1.32 -7.53 11.13
C PRO A 45 0.13 -7.48 11.63
N SER A 46 0.65 -6.27 11.86
CA SER A 46 1.97 -6.05 12.43
C SER A 46 1.89 -5.00 13.54
N GLY A 47 2.39 -5.33 14.72
CA GLY A 47 2.39 -4.42 15.87
C GLY A 47 3.28 -3.18 15.70
N GLN A 48 4.18 -3.18 14.71
CA GLN A 48 5.12 -2.08 14.44
C GLN A 48 4.83 -1.37 13.12
N LEU A 49 4.42 -2.10 12.08
CA LEU A 49 4.25 -1.55 10.72
C LEU A 49 2.79 -1.26 10.34
N GLY A 50 1.84 -1.62 11.20
CA GLY A 50 0.41 -1.69 10.89
C GLY A 50 0.05 -3.06 10.32
N PHE A 51 0.63 -3.39 9.18
CA PHE A 51 0.57 -4.73 8.58
C PHE A 51 1.91 -5.12 7.99
N GLN A 52 2.05 -6.37 7.62
CA GLN A 52 3.20 -6.93 6.93
C GLN A 52 2.76 -7.90 5.84
N LEU A 53 3.66 -8.17 4.91
CA LEU A 53 3.49 -9.18 3.86
C LEU A 53 3.55 -10.60 4.45
N ASN A 54 2.74 -11.51 3.91
CA ASN A 54 2.80 -12.93 4.23
C ASN A 54 3.48 -13.70 3.09
N PRO A 55 4.36 -14.66 3.37
CA PRO A 55 5.03 -15.41 2.32
C PRO A 55 4.02 -16.26 1.53
N GLY A 56 4.25 -16.38 0.22
CA GLY A 56 3.40 -17.12 -0.70
C GLY A 56 3.30 -16.47 -2.07
N THR A 57 2.67 -17.17 -3.01
CA THR A 57 2.31 -16.60 -4.31
C THR A 57 0.81 -16.37 -4.33
N PHE A 58 0.43 -15.15 -4.65
CA PHE A 58 -0.95 -14.69 -4.57
C PHE A 58 -1.41 -14.17 -5.93
N SER A 59 -2.59 -14.60 -6.37
CA SER A 59 -3.35 -13.95 -7.43
C SER A 59 -4.16 -12.82 -6.79
N ILE A 60 -3.74 -11.57 -7.01
CA ILE A 60 -4.38 -10.39 -6.43
C ILE A 60 -5.31 -9.78 -7.46
N THR A 61 -6.56 -9.54 -7.07
CA THR A 61 -7.58 -8.85 -7.86
C THR A 61 -7.88 -7.50 -7.22
N ILE A 62 -7.76 -6.43 -7.99
CA ILE A 62 -8.12 -5.06 -7.60
C ILE A 62 -9.40 -4.66 -8.35
N ASN A 63 -10.40 -4.16 -7.62
CA ASN A 63 -11.68 -3.67 -8.14
C ASN A 63 -12.34 -4.65 -9.13
N ASP A 64 -12.32 -5.93 -8.78
CA ASP A 64 -12.89 -7.07 -9.53
C ASP A 64 -12.42 -7.21 -11.00
N SER A 65 -11.36 -6.49 -11.39
CA SER A 65 -10.98 -6.34 -12.81
C SER A 65 -9.50 -6.51 -13.05
N LEU A 66 -8.65 -5.79 -12.32
CA LEU A 66 -7.21 -5.85 -12.50
C LEU A 66 -6.64 -7.04 -11.72
N LYS A 67 -6.12 -8.03 -12.43
CA LYS A 67 -5.49 -9.22 -11.84
C LYS A 67 -3.99 -9.22 -12.08
N TYR A 68 -3.22 -9.56 -11.06
CA TYR A 68 -1.78 -9.74 -11.17
C TYR A 68 -1.28 -10.76 -10.14
N THR A 69 -0.15 -11.39 -10.44
CA THR A 69 0.52 -12.31 -9.54
C THR A 69 1.59 -11.58 -8.73
N ALA A 70 1.55 -11.79 -7.42
CA ALA A 70 2.55 -11.29 -6.49
C ALA A 70 3.14 -12.44 -5.67
N THR A 71 4.42 -12.73 -5.89
CA THR A 71 5.17 -13.67 -5.07
C THR A 71 5.90 -12.92 -3.96
N GLN A 72 5.61 -13.31 -2.73
CA GLN A 72 6.14 -12.75 -1.51
C GLN A 72 7.04 -13.78 -0.84
N VAL A 73 8.30 -13.43 -0.63
CA VAL A 73 9.35 -14.32 -0.12
C VAL A 73 9.74 -13.92 1.29
N SER A 74 9.84 -14.91 2.18
CA SER A 74 10.34 -14.67 3.54
C SER A 74 11.84 -14.48 3.51
N ASN A 75 12.32 -13.38 4.09
CA ASN A 75 13.73 -13.16 4.37
C ASN A 75 13.95 -13.15 5.88
N PRO A 76 15.20 -13.26 6.37
CA PRO A 76 15.50 -13.32 7.81
C PRO A 76 14.88 -12.17 8.64
N VAL A 77 14.65 -11.01 8.03
CA VAL A 77 14.12 -9.83 8.73
C VAL A 77 12.65 -9.53 8.41
N LEU A 78 12.21 -9.73 7.17
CA LEU A 78 10.84 -9.45 6.74
C LEU A 78 10.47 -10.22 5.48
N THR A 79 9.17 -10.40 5.25
CA THR A 79 8.65 -10.83 3.95
C THR A 79 8.72 -9.68 2.95
N THR A 80 9.21 -9.95 1.75
CA THR A 80 9.39 -8.96 0.67
C THR A 80 8.78 -9.45 -0.63
N ARG A 81 8.58 -8.58 -1.61
CA ARG A 81 8.21 -9.05 -2.95
C ARG A 81 9.43 -9.63 -3.67
N VAL A 82 9.22 -10.66 -4.48
CA VAL A 82 10.26 -11.31 -5.26
C VAL A 82 10.87 -10.34 -6.29
N THR A 83 12.19 -10.41 -6.45
CA THR A 83 12.96 -9.64 -7.44
C THR A 83 13.80 -10.53 -8.35
N SER A 84 13.91 -11.82 -8.04
CA SER A 84 14.66 -12.83 -8.78
C SER A 84 14.12 -14.22 -8.44
N THR A 85 14.15 -15.14 -9.40
CA THR A 85 13.87 -16.57 -9.18
C THR A 85 15.10 -17.34 -8.67
N ILE A 86 16.29 -16.72 -8.77
CA ILE A 86 17.54 -17.26 -8.27
C ILE A 86 17.78 -16.70 -6.86
N PRO A 87 17.89 -17.56 -5.83
CA PRO A 87 18.26 -17.14 -4.48
C PRO A 87 19.63 -16.44 -4.49
N ARG A 88 19.74 -15.30 -3.81
CA ARG A 88 20.98 -14.55 -3.66
C ARG A 88 21.27 -14.35 -2.18
N PRO A 89 22.52 -14.57 -1.72
CA PRO A 89 22.89 -14.29 -0.34
C PRO A 89 22.61 -12.82 0.00
N ILE A 90 22.06 -12.59 1.19
CA ILE A 90 21.90 -11.23 1.72
C ILE A 90 23.19 -10.88 2.44
N THR A 91 24.11 -10.23 1.75
CA THR A 91 25.35 -9.70 2.33
C THR A 91 25.32 -8.18 2.27
N SER A 92 25.78 -7.53 3.34
CA SER A 92 25.74 -6.06 3.46
C SER A 92 26.43 -5.36 2.27
N ASP A 93 27.52 -5.92 1.75
CA ASP A 93 28.35 -5.28 0.72
C ASP A 93 27.72 -5.28 -0.70
N SER A 94 26.64 -6.02 -0.91
CA SER A 94 25.97 -6.13 -2.22
C SER A 94 24.46 -5.88 -2.16
N LEU A 95 23.92 -5.60 -0.96
CA LEU A 95 22.49 -5.46 -0.75
C LEU A 95 22.00 -4.06 -1.13
N ILE A 96 21.10 -3.99 -2.11
CA ILE A 96 20.29 -2.81 -2.41
C ILE A 96 18.88 -3.06 -1.89
N PHE A 97 18.45 -2.30 -0.88
CA PHE A 97 17.13 -2.41 -0.28
C PHE A 97 16.21 -1.32 -0.80
N LEU A 98 15.14 -1.70 -1.50
CA LEU A 98 14.13 -0.77 -2.00
C LEU A 98 12.96 -0.69 -1.02
N SER A 99 12.61 0.53 -0.64
CA SER A 99 11.49 0.84 0.24
C SER A 99 10.55 1.85 -0.42
N GLY A 100 9.29 1.85 0.02
CA GLY A 100 8.25 2.71 -0.53
C GLY A 100 6.88 2.05 -0.39
N CYS A 101 5.95 2.51 -1.22
CA CYS A 101 4.56 2.11 -1.15
C CYS A 101 4.16 1.14 -2.29
N SER A 102 2.92 1.26 -2.80
CA SER A 102 2.36 0.46 -3.88
C SER A 102 3.16 0.57 -5.19
N PHE A 103 3.77 1.71 -5.49
CA PHE A 103 4.57 1.93 -6.70
C PHE A 103 5.86 1.08 -6.69
N THR A 104 6.60 1.12 -5.58
CA THR A 104 7.78 0.27 -5.38
C THR A 104 7.41 -1.20 -5.29
N TYR A 105 6.32 -1.51 -4.58
CA TYR A 105 5.81 -2.87 -4.52
C TYR A 105 5.43 -3.41 -5.92
N GLY A 106 5.00 -2.55 -6.84
CA GLY A 106 4.49 -2.94 -8.16
C GLY A 106 3.05 -3.44 -8.09
N MET A 107 2.20 -2.75 -7.33
CA MET A 107 0.78 -3.07 -7.26
C MET A 107 0.14 -2.97 -8.65
N GLY A 108 -0.59 -4.01 -9.07
CA GLY A 108 -1.21 -4.06 -10.40
C GLY A 108 -0.32 -4.60 -11.51
N VAL A 109 0.91 -5.06 -11.22
CA VAL A 109 1.81 -5.66 -12.22
C VAL A 109 2.33 -7.02 -11.75
N ASP A 110 2.53 -7.95 -12.69
CA ASP A 110 3.14 -9.25 -12.40
C ASP A 110 4.60 -9.12 -11.97
N ASP A 111 5.09 -10.12 -11.22
CA ASP A 111 6.41 -10.10 -10.58
C ASP A 111 7.55 -9.68 -11.52
N SER A 112 7.64 -10.26 -12.71
CA SER A 112 8.70 -9.98 -13.69
C SER A 112 8.61 -8.60 -14.35
N LEU A 113 7.45 -7.95 -14.25
CA LEU A 113 7.19 -6.63 -14.82
C LEU A 113 7.47 -5.51 -13.82
N THR A 114 7.55 -5.81 -12.52
CA THR A 114 7.90 -4.83 -11.51
C THR A 114 9.28 -4.23 -11.80
N TYR A 115 9.44 -2.92 -11.60
CA TYR A 115 10.75 -2.31 -11.81
C TYR A 115 11.83 -2.89 -10.86
N PRO A 116 11.55 -3.29 -9.60
CA PRO A 116 12.55 -3.95 -8.75
C PRO A 116 13.06 -5.27 -9.32
N TYR A 117 12.18 -6.07 -9.94
CA TYR A 117 12.58 -7.32 -10.60
C TYR A 117 13.48 -7.04 -11.82
N ARG A 118 13.09 -6.03 -12.62
CA ARG A 118 13.92 -5.59 -13.76
C ARG A 118 15.26 -5.03 -13.29
N LEU A 119 15.29 -4.25 -12.21
CA LEU A 119 16.51 -3.70 -11.62
C LEU A 119 17.47 -4.81 -11.16
N GLN A 120 16.96 -5.84 -10.48
CA GLN A 120 17.75 -7.03 -10.15
C GLN A 120 18.30 -7.74 -11.39
N SER A 121 17.52 -7.73 -12.48
CA SER A 121 17.95 -8.32 -13.75
C SER A 121 19.09 -7.54 -14.40
N GLU A 122 19.17 -6.22 -14.23
CA GLU A 122 20.29 -5.41 -14.73
C GLU A 122 21.51 -5.44 -13.80
N LEU A 123 21.30 -5.43 -12.48
CA LEU A 123 22.35 -5.34 -11.47
C LEU A 123 22.82 -6.72 -10.98
N LYS A 124 23.50 -7.47 -11.84
CA LYS A 124 23.90 -8.87 -11.56
C LYS A 124 24.82 -9.07 -10.36
N ASN A 125 25.62 -8.06 -10.02
CA ASN A 125 26.57 -8.07 -8.90
C ASN A 125 25.92 -7.68 -7.56
N TYR A 126 24.68 -7.23 -7.58
CA TYR A 126 23.95 -6.79 -6.41
C TYR A 126 22.78 -7.74 -6.10
N ASN A 127 22.38 -7.76 -4.83
CA ASN A 127 21.14 -8.36 -4.38
C ASN A 127 20.13 -7.24 -4.13
N VAL A 128 19.11 -7.14 -4.97
CA VAL A 128 18.07 -6.12 -4.91
C VAL A 128 16.87 -6.72 -4.18
N ILE A 129 16.47 -6.14 -3.06
CA ILE A 129 15.31 -6.56 -2.28
C ILE A 129 14.18 -5.53 -2.41
N ASN A 130 12.97 -5.98 -2.76
CA ASN A 130 11.77 -5.16 -2.77
C ASN A 130 11.02 -5.25 -1.44
N GLY A 131 11.49 -4.47 -0.45
CA GLY A 131 10.89 -4.41 0.89
C GLY A 131 9.71 -3.44 1.01
N ALA A 132 9.18 -2.94 -0.10
CA ALA A 132 8.00 -2.08 -0.10
C ALA A 132 6.71 -2.89 0.09
N ALA A 133 5.67 -2.21 0.54
CA ALA A 133 4.31 -2.73 0.56
C ALA A 133 3.32 -1.57 0.28
N PRO A 134 2.11 -1.85 -0.21
CA PRO A 134 1.07 -0.82 -0.33
C PRO A 134 0.89 -0.03 0.98
N ALA A 135 0.46 1.22 0.90
CA ALA A 135 0.25 2.10 2.06
C ALA A 135 1.48 2.38 2.98
N TYR A 136 2.66 1.80 2.74
CA TYR A 136 3.86 2.14 3.51
C TYR A 136 4.32 3.57 3.21
N GLY A 137 4.91 4.23 4.21
CA GLY A 137 5.45 5.58 4.13
C GLY A 137 6.82 5.68 4.80
N ALA A 138 7.22 6.90 5.14
CA ALA A 138 8.57 7.17 5.66
C ALA A 138 8.80 6.48 7.03
N LEU A 139 7.78 6.42 7.88
CA LEU A 139 7.88 5.73 9.17
C LEU A 139 8.14 4.22 9.01
N GLN A 140 7.42 3.54 8.11
CA GLN A 140 7.69 2.13 7.84
C GLN A 140 9.10 1.93 7.29
N THR A 141 9.58 2.80 6.39
CA THR A 141 10.96 2.78 5.90
C THR A 141 11.97 2.90 7.04
N LEU A 142 11.78 3.85 7.96
CA LEU A 142 12.64 4.04 9.14
C LEU A 142 12.63 2.81 10.05
N LEU A 143 11.45 2.27 10.36
CA LEU A 143 11.31 1.11 11.25
C LEU A 143 11.93 -0.15 10.64
N ILE A 144 11.77 -0.36 9.34
CA ILE A 144 12.41 -1.47 8.62
C ILE A 144 13.94 -1.29 8.62
N ALA A 145 14.44 -0.07 8.38
CA ALA A 145 15.88 0.20 8.42
C ALA A 145 16.49 -0.08 9.80
N ARG A 146 15.79 0.29 10.89
CA ARG A 146 16.19 -0.05 12.26
C ARG A 146 16.20 -1.57 12.48
N ARG A 147 15.12 -2.25 12.09
CA ARG A 147 15.00 -3.70 12.22
C ARG A 147 16.10 -4.45 11.45
N LEU A 148 16.46 -3.99 10.24
CA LEU A 148 17.59 -4.53 9.48
C LEU A 148 18.89 -4.39 10.28
N GLY A 149 19.17 -3.19 10.80
CA GLY A 149 20.37 -2.92 11.60
C GLY A 149 20.45 -3.73 12.90
N GLU A 150 19.34 -3.90 13.61
CA GLU A 150 19.21 -4.74 14.81
C GLU A 150 19.51 -6.22 14.52
N ASN A 151 19.26 -6.67 13.28
CA ASN A 151 19.56 -8.02 12.81
C ASN A 151 20.93 -8.11 12.10
N GLY A 152 21.80 -7.10 12.27
CA GLY A 152 23.14 -7.08 11.67
C GLY A 152 23.17 -6.87 10.16
N ILE A 153 22.04 -6.56 9.54
CA ILE A 153 21.93 -6.31 8.10
C ILE A 153 22.04 -4.82 7.84
N ARG A 154 23.05 -4.41 7.06
CA ARG A 154 23.22 -3.01 6.63
C ARG A 154 23.24 -2.99 5.10
N PRO A 155 22.14 -2.60 4.43
CA PRO A 155 22.16 -2.46 2.99
C PRO A 155 23.29 -1.53 2.54
N TYR A 156 24.03 -1.93 1.50
CA TYR A 156 24.98 -1.08 0.82
C TYR A 156 24.29 0.21 0.32
N ILE A 157 23.07 0.05 -0.21
CA ILE A 157 22.20 1.17 -0.59
C ILE A 157 20.80 0.89 -0.06
N LEU A 158 20.19 1.87 0.60
CA LEU A 158 18.76 1.91 0.87
C LEU A 158 18.13 3.00 0.02
N VAL A 159 17.21 2.61 -0.87
CA VAL A 159 16.46 3.53 -1.72
C VAL A 159 15.06 3.68 -1.16
N TYR A 160 14.69 4.91 -0.81
CA TYR A 160 13.33 5.25 -0.41
C TYR A 160 12.63 6.02 -1.54
N ASN A 161 11.65 5.39 -2.18
CA ASN A 161 10.80 6.08 -3.15
C ASN A 161 9.74 6.89 -2.42
N TYR A 162 10.07 8.16 -2.22
CA TYR A 162 9.22 9.12 -1.58
C TYR A 162 8.13 9.66 -2.52
N LEU A 163 6.94 9.91 -1.95
CA LEU A 163 5.84 10.61 -2.58
C LEU A 163 5.30 11.62 -1.57
N ASP A 164 4.88 12.80 -2.03
CA ASP A 164 4.50 13.90 -1.12
C ASP A 164 3.38 13.52 -0.14
N TYR A 165 2.42 12.70 -0.59
CA TYR A 165 1.33 12.22 0.26
C TYR A 165 1.77 11.22 1.35
N HIS A 166 3.04 10.76 1.35
CA HIS A 166 3.56 9.98 2.48
C HIS A 166 3.60 10.80 3.78
N ARG A 167 3.60 12.15 3.71
CA ARG A 167 3.52 13.01 4.91
C ARG A 167 2.24 12.76 5.70
N GLU A 168 1.10 12.66 5.02
CA GLU A 168 -0.19 12.34 5.64
C GLU A 168 -0.18 10.98 6.34
N ARG A 169 0.59 10.02 5.83
CA ARG A 169 0.74 8.70 6.45
C ARG A 169 1.53 8.75 7.76
N ASN A 170 2.55 9.61 7.82
CA ASN A 170 3.40 9.75 9.00
C ASN A 170 2.64 10.27 10.22
N VAL A 171 1.61 11.11 10.03
CA VAL A 171 0.83 11.70 11.12
C VAL A 171 -0.54 11.07 11.28
N LEU A 172 -0.81 9.95 10.60
CA LEU A 172 -2.12 9.33 10.52
C LEU A 172 -3.24 10.36 10.18
N GLY A 173 -2.95 11.19 9.17
CA GLY A 173 -3.80 12.29 8.72
C GLY A 173 -5.21 11.82 8.36
N ARG A 174 -6.16 12.76 8.32
CA ARG A 174 -7.57 12.44 8.05
C ARG A 174 -7.73 11.70 6.72
N SER A 175 -7.03 12.16 5.68
CA SER A 175 -7.07 11.57 4.34
C SER A 175 -6.64 10.11 4.34
N PHE A 176 -5.53 9.80 5.02
CA PHE A 176 -5.01 8.45 5.11
C PHE A 176 -5.89 7.53 5.97
N ARG A 177 -6.41 8.03 7.09
CA ARG A 177 -7.39 7.27 7.89
C ARG A 177 -8.63 6.95 7.10
N GLN A 178 -9.17 7.92 6.37
CA GLN A 178 -10.34 7.72 5.51
C GLN A 178 -10.06 6.64 4.46
N LEU A 179 -8.90 6.68 3.80
CA LEU A 179 -8.48 5.63 2.87
C LEU A 179 -8.44 4.26 3.57
N LEU A 180 -7.76 4.12 4.70
CA LEU A 180 -7.71 2.85 5.45
C LEU A 180 -9.12 2.34 5.83
N PHE A 181 -10.00 3.23 6.27
CA PHE A 181 -11.39 2.90 6.60
C PHE A 181 -12.21 2.51 5.38
N GLU A 182 -12.11 3.25 4.27
CA GLU A 182 -12.88 3.01 3.05
C GLU A 182 -12.46 1.72 2.37
N GLU A 183 -11.16 1.50 2.18
CA GLU A 183 -10.63 0.24 1.67
C GLU A 183 -11.18 -0.93 2.50
N SER A 184 -11.17 -0.77 3.81
CA SER A 184 -11.60 -1.82 4.71
C SER A 184 -13.11 -2.06 4.81
N ARG A 185 -13.96 -1.05 4.53
CA ARG A 185 -15.42 -1.19 4.54
C ARG A 185 -15.97 -1.67 3.19
N MET A 186 -15.27 -1.35 2.11
CA MET A 186 -15.65 -1.71 0.74
C MET A 186 -15.13 -3.10 0.34
N GLU A 187 -14.07 -3.58 1.00
CA GLU A 187 -13.58 -4.95 0.91
C GLU A 187 -14.31 -5.89 1.89
N GLY A 188 -14.85 -7.00 1.38
CA GLY A 188 -15.12 -8.19 2.19
C GLY A 188 -13.91 -9.12 2.10
N GLY A 189 -13.38 -9.60 3.23
CA GLY A 189 -12.25 -10.54 3.21
C GLY A 189 -11.24 -10.35 4.34
N ARG A 190 -10.17 -11.15 4.31
CA ARG A 190 -9.15 -11.18 5.37
C ARG A 190 -8.25 -9.95 5.31
N GLU A 191 -7.91 -9.47 4.12
CA GLU A 191 -7.07 -8.29 3.87
C GLU A 191 -7.70 -7.03 4.48
N ALA A 192 -9.00 -6.86 4.26
CA ALA A 192 -9.80 -5.77 4.81
C ALA A 192 -9.73 -5.72 6.34
N GLN A 193 -9.97 -6.87 6.99
CA GLN A 193 -9.94 -7.00 8.45
C GLN A 193 -8.57 -6.64 9.03
N VAL A 194 -7.49 -7.02 8.35
CA VAL A 194 -6.13 -6.64 8.76
C VAL A 194 -5.99 -5.12 8.76
N ARG A 195 -6.46 -4.41 7.71
CA ARG A 195 -6.35 -2.94 7.65
C ARG A 195 -7.20 -2.23 8.71
N GLN A 196 -8.37 -2.79 9.09
CA GLN A 196 -9.22 -2.22 10.16
C GLN A 196 -8.59 -2.28 11.54
N THR A 197 -7.89 -3.38 11.82
CA THR A 197 -7.36 -3.69 13.16
C THR A 197 -5.88 -3.36 13.31
N ALA A 198 -5.21 -3.03 12.20
CA ALA A 198 -3.81 -2.66 12.14
C ALA A 198 -3.50 -1.41 12.98
N ARG A 199 -2.44 -1.49 13.77
CA ARG A 199 -1.88 -0.37 14.52
C ARG A 199 -0.79 0.29 13.69
N PHE A 200 -1.17 1.27 12.88
CA PHE A 200 -0.22 1.98 12.04
C PHE A 200 0.72 2.88 12.87
N PRO A 201 2.03 2.87 12.58
CA PRO A 201 2.95 3.80 13.21
C PRO A 201 2.60 5.23 12.77
N CYS A 202 2.57 6.15 13.72
CA CYS A 202 2.47 7.58 13.46
C CYS A 202 3.41 8.35 14.38
N GLY A 203 3.94 9.46 13.89
CA GLY A 203 4.70 10.41 14.67
C GLY A 203 3.78 11.50 15.21
N GLU A 204 4.13 12.03 16.37
CA GLU A 204 3.51 13.23 16.89
C GLU A 204 4.16 14.44 16.20
N LEU A 205 3.35 15.43 15.82
CA LEU A 205 3.89 16.73 15.44
C LEU A 205 4.33 17.41 16.72
N GLU A 206 5.62 17.70 16.85
CA GLU A 206 6.08 18.61 17.90
C GLU A 206 5.31 19.91 17.76
N SER A 207 4.67 20.36 18.85
CA SER A 207 4.09 21.69 18.88
C SER A 207 5.22 22.68 18.62
N PRO A 208 5.07 23.64 17.70
CA PRO A 208 6.10 24.67 17.53
C PRO A 208 6.30 25.32 18.90
N GLY A 209 7.50 25.16 19.46
CA GLY A 209 7.80 25.49 20.85
C GLY A 209 7.35 26.91 21.20
N GLY A 210 6.63 27.02 22.32
CA GLY A 210 6.39 28.28 23.03
C GLY A 210 7.53 28.61 23.98
#